data_AF-A0A7X6YEH0-F1
#
_entry.id   AF-A0A7X6YEH0-F1
#
_cell.length_a   1.000
_cell.length_b   1.000
_cell.length_c   1.000
_cell.angle_alpha   90.00
_cell.angle_beta   90.00
_cell.angle_gamma   90.00
#
_symmetry.space_group_name_H-M   'P 1'
#
loop_
_entity.id
_entity.type
_entity.pdbx_description
1 polymer ?
#
loop_
_entity_poly.entity_id
_entity_poly.type
_entity_poly.pdbx_seq_one_letter_code
_entity_poly.pdbx_strand_id
1 'polypeptide(L)'
;MLYALKVELIGSELLVRGEVRQRLTCVCSRCAESFATEVADPEFICSHEINAATDYVDLTEEVREAIILALPGYPVCRESCRGLCMACGANLNETTCRCHELGKDNRWAALDVLKTDLDASRPKRARPREK
;
A
#
# COMPACT_ATOMS: atom_id res chain seq x y z
N MET A 1 -14.88 -2.34 15.64
CA MET A 1 -13.79 -1.53 16.19
C MET A 1 -13.42 -2.12 17.54
N LEU A 2 -12.14 -2.28 17.82
CA LEU A 2 -11.63 -2.84 19.07
C LEU A 2 -10.56 -1.87 19.59
N TYR A 3 -10.53 -1.64 20.90
CA TYR A 3 -9.54 -0.77 21.50
C TYR A 3 -9.16 -1.27 22.90
N ALA A 4 -7.92 -1.01 23.29
CA ALA A 4 -7.39 -1.22 24.62
C ALA A 4 -6.69 0.07 25.04
N LEU A 5 -7.42 0.94 25.75
CA LEU A 5 -6.97 2.28 26.11
C LEU A 5 -6.75 2.39 27.62
N LYS A 6 -5.66 3.03 28.02
CA LYS A 6 -5.38 3.51 29.36
C LYS A 6 -5.51 5.02 29.37
N VAL A 7 -6.16 5.53 30.41
CA VAL A 7 -6.38 6.96 30.62
C VAL A 7 -5.69 7.39 31.91
N GLU A 8 -4.94 8.48 31.87
CA GLU A 8 -4.24 9.07 33.01
C GLU A 8 -4.50 10.57 33.07
N LEU A 9 -4.81 11.10 34.26
CA LEU A 9 -4.98 12.53 34.48
C LEU A 9 -3.65 13.13 34.97
N ILE A 10 -3.11 14.10 34.22
CA ILE A 10 -1.88 14.81 34.53
C ILE A 10 -2.22 16.30 34.64
N GLY A 11 -2.40 16.79 35.87
CA GLY A 11 -2.86 18.16 36.09
C GLY A 11 -4.29 18.34 35.59
N SER A 12 -4.49 19.18 34.58
CA SER A 12 -5.76 19.38 33.86
C SER A 12 -5.79 18.67 32.50
N GLU A 13 -4.83 17.79 32.21
CA GLU A 13 -4.72 17.11 30.92
C GLU A 13 -5.02 15.62 31.05
N LEU A 14 -5.96 15.12 30.25
CA LEU A 14 -6.32 13.72 30.14
C LEU A 14 -5.49 13.10 29.02
N LEU A 15 -4.56 12.23 29.39
CA LEU A 15 -3.67 11.51 28.48
C LEU A 15 -4.27 10.13 28.20
N VAL A 16 -4.54 9.83 26.93
CA VAL A 16 -5.02 8.53 26.47
C VAL A 16 -3.93 7.83 25.71
N ARG A 17 -3.66 6.57 26.05
CA ARG A 17 -2.66 5.73 25.37
C ARG A 17 -3.16 4.31 25.18
N GLY A 18 -2.75 3.65 24.12
CA GLY A 18 -2.96 2.22 23.97
C GLY A 18 -3.04 1.79 22.52
N GLU A 19 -3.93 0.85 22.24
CA GLU A 19 -4.07 0.25 20.92
C GLU A 19 -5.50 0.46 20.39
N VAL A 20 -5.61 0.85 19.12
CA VAL A 20 -6.86 0.90 18.37
C VAL A 20 -6.79 0.01 17.14
N ARG A 21 -7.82 -0.79 16.90
CA ARG A 21 -7.95 -1.70 15.76
C ARG A 21 -9.29 -1.54 15.05
N GLN A 22 -9.22 -1.56 13.74
CA GLN A 22 -10.40 -1.50 12.88
C GLN A 22 -10.31 -2.53 11.76
N ARG A 23 -11.34 -3.37 11.68
CA ARG A 23 -11.58 -4.22 10.51
C ARG A 23 -12.37 -3.43 9.49
N LEU A 24 -11.88 -3.42 8.26
CA LEU A 24 -12.44 -2.63 7.16
C LEU A 24 -12.40 -3.42 5.85
N THR A 25 -13.29 -3.02 4.94
CA THR A 25 -13.33 -3.58 3.59
C THR A 25 -12.60 -2.62 2.66
N CYS A 26 -11.58 -3.13 1.97
CA CYS A 26 -10.82 -2.40 0.97
C CYS A 26 -11.12 -2.94 -0.43
N VAL A 27 -10.79 -2.15 -1.44
CA VAL A 27 -10.68 -2.61 -2.82
C VAL A 27 -9.21 -2.89 -3.11
N CYS A 28 -8.92 -4.08 -3.61
CA CYS A 28 -7.56 -4.48 -3.98
C CYS A 28 -7.05 -3.64 -5.15
N SER A 29 -5.94 -2.96 -4.97
CA SER A 29 -5.36 -2.10 -6.02
C SER A 29 -4.79 -2.87 -7.21
N ARG A 30 -4.68 -4.21 -7.12
CA ARG A 30 -4.21 -5.08 -8.21
C ARG A 30 -5.35 -5.69 -9.02
N CYS A 31 -6.34 -6.30 -8.36
CA CYS A 31 -7.43 -7.03 -9.03
C CYS A 31 -8.81 -6.37 -8.93
N ALA A 32 -8.93 -5.23 -8.24
CA ALA A 32 -10.17 -4.49 -8.01
C ALA A 32 -11.27 -5.25 -7.23
N GLU A 33 -10.99 -6.43 -6.69
CA GLU A 33 -11.92 -7.13 -5.80
C GLU A 33 -11.93 -6.56 -4.39
N SER A 34 -13.08 -6.61 -3.73
CA SER A 34 -13.22 -6.27 -2.32
C SER A 34 -12.61 -7.35 -1.43
N PHE A 35 -11.89 -6.94 -0.39
CA PHE A 35 -11.36 -7.85 0.62
C PHE A 35 -11.38 -7.19 2.00
N ALA A 36 -11.43 -8.01 3.05
CA ALA A 36 -11.36 -7.53 4.43
C ALA A 36 -9.91 -7.50 4.91
N THR A 37 -9.52 -6.42 5.57
CA THR A 37 -8.24 -6.30 6.27
C THR A 37 -8.43 -5.69 7.65
N GLU A 38 -7.48 -5.92 8.54
CA GLU A 38 -7.37 -5.21 9.81
C GLU A 38 -6.32 -4.11 9.68
N VAL A 39 -6.63 -2.95 10.22
CA VAL A 39 -5.72 -1.82 10.37
C VAL A 39 -5.67 -1.48 11.85
N ALA A 40 -4.47 -1.25 12.35
CA ALA A 40 -4.22 -1.04 13.77
C ALA A 40 -3.19 0.05 13.96
N ASP A 41 -3.41 0.87 14.98
CA ASP A 41 -2.38 1.69 15.60
C ASP A 41 -2.11 1.12 17.00
N PRO A 42 -0.99 0.39 17.19
CA PRO A 42 -0.64 -0.25 18.46
C PRO A 42 -0.11 0.74 19.52
N GLU A 43 0.21 1.97 19.12
CA GLU A 43 0.81 3.00 19.99
C GLU A 43 0.00 4.31 19.93
N PHE A 44 -1.32 4.18 19.81
CA PHE A 44 -2.25 5.30 19.81
C PHE A 44 -2.04 6.18 21.04
N ILE A 45 -1.94 7.49 20.81
CA ILE A 45 -1.77 8.50 21.85
C ILE A 45 -2.52 9.77 21.49
N CYS A 46 -3.28 10.32 22.44
CA CYS A 46 -3.84 11.66 22.36
C CYS A 46 -3.93 12.30 23.74
N SER A 47 -4.07 13.61 23.78
CA SER A 47 -4.30 14.35 25.02
C SER A 47 -5.38 15.41 24.87
N HIS A 48 -6.14 15.61 25.94
CA HIS A 48 -7.23 16.59 25.98
C HIS A 48 -7.17 17.39 27.28
N GLU A 49 -7.24 18.71 27.17
CA GLU A 49 -7.41 19.57 28.34
C GLU A 49 -8.84 19.44 28.86
N ILE A 50 -9.00 19.19 30.17
CA ILE A 50 -10.27 19.02 30.85
C ILE A 50 -10.40 19.99 32.02
N ASN A 51 -11.64 20.32 32.35
CA ASN A 51 -11.98 21.17 33.48
C ASN A 51 -13.17 20.58 34.26
N ALA A 52 -13.56 21.25 35.35
CA ALA A 52 -14.65 20.80 36.21
C ALA A 52 -16.03 20.72 35.53
N ALA A 53 -16.19 21.34 34.36
CA ALA A 53 -17.41 21.29 33.55
C ALA A 53 -17.32 20.26 32.39
N THR A 54 -16.24 19.47 32.32
CA THR A 54 -16.06 18.46 31.26
C THR A 54 -16.73 17.15 31.68
N ASP A 55 -17.90 16.86 31.10
CA ASP A 55 -18.65 15.64 31.38
C ASP A 55 -18.14 14.42 30.60
N TYR A 56 -17.67 14.64 29.36
CA TYR A 56 -17.12 13.60 28.49
C TYR A 56 -16.08 14.17 27.52
N VAL A 57 -15.20 13.28 27.03
CA VAL A 57 -14.25 13.57 25.95
C VAL A 57 -14.56 12.63 24.80
N ASP A 58 -14.78 13.19 23.61
CA ASP A 58 -15.01 12.42 22.39
C ASP A 58 -13.69 12.23 21.65
N LEU A 59 -13.23 10.98 21.55
CA LEU A 59 -11.98 10.59 20.88
C LEU A 59 -12.18 10.17 19.41
N THR A 60 -13.39 10.38 18.87
CA THR A 60 -13.75 9.84 17.56
C THR A 60 -12.85 10.40 16.46
N GLU A 61 -12.47 11.68 16.53
CA GLU A 61 -11.63 12.33 15.53
C GLU A 61 -10.20 11.77 15.55
N GLU A 62 -9.58 11.73 16.72
CA GLU A 62 -8.21 11.27 16.94
C GLU A 62 -8.07 9.80 16.54
N VAL A 63 -9.03 8.96 16.94
CA VAL A 63 -9.00 7.55 16.57
C VAL A 63 -9.24 7.37 15.07
N ARG A 64 -10.11 8.17 14.45
CA ARG A 64 -10.29 8.12 12.99
C ARG A 64 -9.03 8.51 12.26
N GLU A 65 -8.35 9.58 12.68
CA GLU A 65 -7.09 10.02 12.11
C GLU A 65 -6.00 8.95 12.24
N ALA A 66 -5.85 8.35 13.43
CA ALA A 66 -4.91 7.26 13.65
C ALA A 66 -5.16 6.07 12.70
N ILE A 67 -6.43 5.65 12.57
CA ILE A 67 -6.79 4.57 11.65
C ILE A 67 -6.54 4.97 10.18
N ILE A 68 -6.88 6.20 9.78
CA ILE A 68 -6.63 6.68 8.41
C ILE A 68 -5.13 6.68 8.09
N LEU A 69 -4.29 7.12 9.02
CA LEU A 69 -2.84 7.13 8.87
C LEU A 69 -2.24 5.71 8.83
N ALA A 70 -2.84 4.77 9.54
CA ALA A 70 -2.44 3.36 9.53
C ALA A 70 -2.92 2.59 8.29
N LEU A 71 -3.83 3.15 7.47
CA LEU A 71 -4.29 2.50 6.24
C LEU A 71 -3.11 2.28 5.27
N PRO A 72 -2.97 1.09 4.66
CA PRO A 72 -1.97 0.87 3.63
C PRO A 72 -2.30 1.71 2.39
N GLY A 73 -1.33 2.46 1.87
CA GLY A 73 -1.52 3.29 0.66
C GLY A 73 -1.82 2.49 -0.62
N TYR A 74 -1.43 1.21 -0.65
CA TYR A 74 -1.74 0.29 -1.76
C TYR A 74 -2.27 -1.04 -1.22
N PRO A 75 -3.57 -1.10 -0.86
CA PRO A 75 -4.17 -2.31 -0.30
C PRO A 75 -4.18 -3.46 -1.32
N VAL A 76 -3.68 -4.62 -0.92
CA VAL A 76 -3.70 -5.84 -1.75
C VAL A 76 -4.37 -6.98 -1.00
N CYS A 77 -5.25 -7.73 -1.69
CA CYS A 77 -6.01 -8.81 -1.06
C CYS A 77 -5.15 -9.99 -0.58
N ARG A 78 -3.95 -10.14 -1.15
CA ARG A 78 -2.90 -11.11 -0.78
C ARG A 78 -1.61 -10.75 -1.51
N GLU A 79 -0.47 -11.14 -0.95
CA GLU A 79 0.87 -10.89 -1.54
C GLU A 79 1.00 -11.47 -2.97
N SER A 80 0.41 -12.65 -3.19
CA SER A 80 0.44 -13.37 -4.47
C SER A 80 -0.64 -12.93 -5.48
N CYS A 81 -1.35 -11.83 -5.25
CA CYS A 81 -2.42 -11.36 -6.14
C CYS A 81 -1.86 -11.07 -7.53
N ARG A 82 -2.35 -11.74 -8.58
CA ARG A 82 -1.81 -11.56 -9.95
C ARG A 82 -2.31 -10.28 -10.63
N GLY A 83 -3.38 -9.69 -10.11
CA GLY A 83 -3.95 -8.44 -10.60
C GLY A 83 -4.71 -8.57 -11.93
N LEU A 84 -5.05 -7.44 -12.54
CA LEU A 84 -5.69 -7.39 -13.85
C LEU A 84 -4.65 -7.38 -14.97
N CYS A 85 -4.99 -7.96 -16.12
CA CYS A 85 -4.22 -7.78 -17.34
C CYS A 85 -4.27 -6.31 -17.80
N MET A 86 -3.12 -5.66 -17.98
CA MET A 86 -3.04 -4.27 -18.43
C MET A 86 -3.55 -4.03 -19.85
N ALA A 87 -3.74 -5.09 -20.65
CA ALA A 87 -4.22 -4.99 -22.03
C ALA A 87 -5.72 -5.26 -22.17
N CYS A 88 -6.27 -6.26 -21.47
CA CYS A 88 -7.68 -6.66 -21.63
C CYS A 88 -8.52 -6.57 -20.35
N GLY A 89 -7.92 -6.26 -19.20
CA GLY A 89 -8.62 -6.19 -17.92
C GLY A 89 -9.01 -7.53 -17.30
N ALA A 90 -8.66 -8.67 -17.92
CA ALA A 90 -8.95 -9.99 -17.36
C ALA A 90 -8.30 -10.15 -15.97
N ASN A 91 -9.05 -10.65 -15.00
CA ASN A 91 -8.54 -10.95 -13.67
C ASN A 91 -7.60 -12.15 -13.73
N LEU A 92 -6.31 -11.88 -13.62
CA LEU A 92 -5.30 -12.92 -13.70
C LEU A 92 -5.34 -13.86 -12.52
N ASN A 93 -6.07 -13.58 -11.43
CA ASN A 93 -6.26 -14.54 -10.35
C ASN A 93 -7.17 -15.71 -10.76
N GLU A 94 -8.14 -15.46 -11.63
CA GLU A 94 -9.19 -16.43 -12.00
C GLU A 94 -8.92 -17.08 -13.35
N THR A 95 -8.35 -16.32 -14.30
CA THR A 95 -8.15 -16.79 -15.69
C THR A 95 -6.79 -16.38 -16.24
N THR A 96 -6.43 -16.94 -17.39
CA THR A 96 -5.28 -16.54 -18.19
C THR A 96 -5.74 -15.83 -19.46
N CYS A 97 -4.92 -14.91 -19.97
CA CYS A 97 -5.17 -14.22 -21.23
C CYS A 97 -3.96 -14.35 -22.15
N ARG A 98 -4.16 -14.19 -23.47
CA ARG A 98 -3.09 -14.27 -24.48
C ARG A 98 -2.51 -12.90 -24.86
N CYS A 99 -2.81 -11.84 -24.10
CA CYS A 99 -2.34 -10.50 -24.43
C CYS A 99 -0.81 -10.37 -24.46
N HIS A 100 -0.09 -11.22 -23.70
CA HIS A 100 1.38 -11.28 -23.74
C HIS A 100 1.92 -11.89 -25.04
N GLU A 101 1.11 -12.70 -25.73
CA GLU A 101 1.47 -13.34 -27.01
C GLU A 101 1.19 -12.42 -28.20
N LEU A 102 0.36 -11.38 -28.03
CA LEU A 102 -0.09 -10.48 -29.11
C LEU A 102 0.92 -9.40 -29.54
N GLY A 103 2.17 -9.48 -29.08
CA GLY A 103 3.29 -8.84 -29.77
C GLY A 103 3.86 -7.58 -29.10
N LYS A 104 5.13 -7.34 -29.43
CA LYS A 104 6.00 -6.24 -28.98
C LYS A 104 5.31 -4.89 -29.22
N ASP A 105 5.26 -4.04 -28.19
CA ASP A 105 4.74 -2.67 -28.30
C ASP A 105 5.52 -1.89 -29.38
N ASN A 106 4.84 -1.57 -30.48
CA ASN A 106 5.45 -0.93 -31.64
C ASN A 106 5.58 0.59 -31.50
N ARG A 107 5.03 1.20 -30.44
CA ARG A 107 5.09 2.66 -30.23
C ARG A 107 6.52 3.17 -30.12
N TRP A 108 7.43 2.30 -29.64
CA TRP A 108 8.85 2.58 -29.50
C TRP A 108 9.71 1.86 -30.54
N ALA A 109 9.13 1.35 -31.63
CA ALA A 109 9.88 0.62 -32.66
C ALA A 109 11.03 1.46 -33.26
N ALA A 110 10.89 2.79 -33.30
CA ALA A 110 11.96 3.69 -33.73
C ALA A 110 13.23 3.60 -32.85
N LEU A 111 13.11 3.21 -31.57
CA LEU A 111 14.25 3.01 -30.68
C LEU A 111 15.01 1.69 -30.95
N ASP A 112 14.39 0.71 -31.62
CA ASP A 112 15.09 -0.51 -32.02
C ASP A 112 16.23 -0.18 -33.02
N VAL A 113 16.11 0.91 -33.78
CA VAL A 113 17.17 1.42 -34.68
C VAL A 113 18.40 1.83 -33.87
N LEU A 114 18.22 2.59 -32.79
CA LEU A 114 19.31 3.08 -31.94
C LEU A 114 20.05 1.96 -31.21
N LYS A 115 19.35 0.87 -30.86
CA LYS A 115 19.97 -0.32 -30.25
C LYS A 115 20.99 -0.97 -31.20
N THR A 116 20.66 -0.98 -32.49
CA THR A 116 21.51 -1.52 -33.55
C THR A 116 22.79 -0.68 -33.69
N ASP A 117 22.67 0.64 -33.61
CA ASP A 117 23.81 1.57 -33.68
C ASP A 117 24.72 1.48 -32.44
N LEU A 118 24.12 1.30 -31.25
CA LEU A 118 24.84 1.08 -29.98
C LEU A 118 25.63 -0.23 -29.98
N ASP A 119 25.05 -1.31 -30.49
CA ASP A 119 25.72 -2.60 -30.60
C ASP A 119 26.85 -2.59 -31.64
N ALA A 120 26.69 -1.84 -32.75
CA ALA A 120 27.74 -1.63 -33.75
C ALA A 120 28.91 -0.78 -33.23
N SER A 121 28.65 0.16 -32.32
CA SER A 121 29.67 1.09 -31.78
C SER A 121 30.44 0.54 -30.57
N ARG A 122 30.08 -0.65 -30.07
CA ARG A 122 30.68 -1.24 -28.87
C ARG A 122 32.03 -1.92 -29.22
N PRO A 123 33.18 -1.44 -28.74
CA PRO A 123 34.46 -2.09 -29.03
C PRO A 123 34.48 -3.49 -28.42
N LYS A 124 34.83 -4.51 -29.23
CA LYS A 124 34.97 -5.90 -28.79
C LYS A 124 36.04 -5.99 -27.69
N ARG A 125 35.62 -6.11 -26.43
CA ARG A 125 36.55 -6.40 -25.32
C ARG A 125 37.21 -7.76 -25.58
N ALA A 126 38.52 -7.77 -25.81
CA ALA A 126 39.30 -8.99 -25.88
C ALA A 126 39.25 -9.71 -24.52
N ARG A 127 38.89 -11.00 -24.52
CA ARG A 127 39.06 -11.86 -23.34
C ARG A 127 40.56 -11.98 -23.04
N PRO A 128 41.03 -11.76 -21.80
CA PRO A 128 42.41 -12.08 -21.43
C PRO A 128 42.62 -13.60 -21.59
N ARG A 129 43.72 -14.01 -22.23
CA ARG A 129 44.15 -15.41 -22.21
C ARG A 129 44.72 -15.70 -20.82
N GLU A 130 44.03 -16.52 -20.04
CA GLU A 130 44.56 -17.10 -18.81
C GLU A 130 45.77 -17.97 -19.15
N LYS A 131 46.88 -17.75 -18.42
CA LYS A 131 48.05 -18.63 -18.33
C LYS A 131 48.04 -19.27 -16.96
#